data_AF-A0A2H0JVQ2-F1
#
_entry.id   AF-A0A2H0JVQ2-F1
#
_cell.length_a   1.000
_cell.length_b   1.000
_cell.length_c   1.000
_cell.angle_alpha   90.00
_cell.angle_beta   90.00
_cell.angle_gamma   90.00
#
_symmetry.space_group_name_H-M   'P 1'
#
loop_
_entity.id
_entity.type
_entity.pdbx_description
1 polymer ?
#
loop_
_entity_poly.entity_id
_entity_poly.type
_entity_poly.pdbx_seq_one_letter_code
_entity_poly.pdbx_strand_id
1 'polypeptide(L)'
;MVSEGPARGQEGPVLSIVRDFHFSALHSPIEPLVVYQPQGVWDRRNMVLRVAPGRDVLDRIEAAWQEVAPAVPFDYEFLDAWLAALYERERVSGRLFALFSGLGIVAACLGLFGLAAFAAQRRRKEIGIRKVLGAGILRVIVLLSREFILLVAVSIMIALPLSIWGLEAWLSSFAFRTQLAPWMFAVPAAAALIIALATVSGQALRAALANPVDSLRSE
;
A
#
# COMPACT_ATOMS: atom_id res chain seq x y z
N MET A 1 -22.36 29.25 2.86
CA MET A 1 -22.67 27.97 3.53
C MET A 1 -22.79 26.91 2.45
N VAL A 2 -22.37 25.68 2.72
CA VAL A 2 -22.30 24.59 1.73
C VAL A 2 -23.47 23.66 2.03
N SER A 3 -24.46 23.57 1.14
CA SER A 3 -25.64 22.72 1.32
C SER A 3 -25.56 21.54 0.36
N GLU A 4 -25.51 20.33 0.89
CA GLU A 4 -25.68 19.09 0.12
C GLU A 4 -27.18 18.91 -0.17
N GLY A 5 -27.61 19.26 -1.38
CA GLY A 5 -28.99 19.15 -1.85
C GLY A 5 -29.57 20.46 -2.37
N PRO A 6 -30.60 20.41 -3.24
CA PRO A 6 -31.23 21.62 -3.77
C PRO A 6 -31.74 22.44 -2.59
N ALA A 7 -31.32 23.70 -2.51
CA ALA A 7 -31.88 24.68 -1.59
C ALA A 7 -33.39 24.72 -1.85
N ARG A 8 -34.16 23.92 -1.09
CA ARG A 8 -35.56 23.63 -1.39
C ARG A 8 -36.34 24.94 -1.40
N GLY A 9 -36.68 25.41 -2.61
CA GLY A 9 -37.55 26.56 -2.84
C GLY A 9 -36.89 27.95 -2.87
N GLN A 10 -35.57 28.07 -2.93
CA GLN A 10 -34.91 29.37 -3.14
C GLN A 10 -34.39 29.51 -4.58
N GLU A 11 -35.02 30.41 -5.34
CA GLU A 11 -34.56 30.79 -6.68
C GLU A 11 -33.56 31.94 -6.58
N GLY A 12 -32.47 31.88 -7.34
CA GLY A 12 -31.44 32.91 -7.37
C GLY A 12 -30.63 32.90 -8.66
N PRO A 13 -30.08 34.06 -9.08
CA PRO A 13 -29.26 34.13 -10.29
C PRO A 13 -27.94 33.39 -10.12
N VAL A 14 -27.53 32.61 -11.13
CA VAL A 14 -26.22 31.97 -11.17
C VAL A 14 -25.16 33.02 -11.49
N LEU A 15 -24.32 33.35 -10.52
CA LEU A 15 -23.27 34.37 -10.68
C LEU A 15 -22.02 33.84 -11.40
N SER A 16 -21.63 32.60 -11.10
CA SER A 16 -20.42 31.96 -11.63
C SER A 16 -20.44 30.44 -11.47
N ILE A 17 -19.71 29.73 -12.33
CA ILE A 17 -19.47 28.29 -12.23
C ILE A 17 -18.00 28.09 -11.89
N VAL A 18 -17.72 27.29 -10.86
CA VAL A 18 -16.36 26.94 -10.43
C VAL A 18 -16.02 25.55 -11.00
N ARG A 19 -14.74 25.29 -11.26
CA ARG A 19 -14.27 23.95 -11.65
C ARG A 19 -14.56 22.95 -10.54
N ASP A 20 -14.85 21.71 -10.92
CA ASP A 20 -15.09 20.61 -10.00
C ASP A 20 -13.94 20.48 -8.97
N PHE A 21 -14.32 20.39 -7.71
CA PHE A 21 -13.39 20.17 -6.59
C PHE A 21 -14.00 19.17 -5.61
N HIS A 22 -13.15 18.45 -4.90
CA HIS A 22 -13.60 17.51 -3.88
C HIS A 22 -13.88 18.27 -2.59
N PHE A 23 -15.12 18.20 -2.13
CA PHE A 23 -15.57 18.82 -0.87
C PHE A 23 -16.05 17.80 0.17
N SER A 24 -16.15 16.52 -0.22
CA SER A 24 -16.50 15.37 0.62
C SER A 24 -15.44 14.26 0.48
N ALA A 25 -15.60 13.14 1.19
CA ALA A 25 -14.66 12.01 1.10
C ALA A 25 -14.49 11.54 -0.35
N LEU A 26 -13.27 11.11 -0.77
CA LEU A 26 -13.01 10.63 -2.15
C LEU A 26 -13.80 9.37 -2.55
N HIS A 27 -14.45 8.72 -1.58
CA HIS A 27 -15.35 7.60 -1.82
C HIS A 27 -16.68 8.08 -2.45
N SER A 28 -17.06 9.33 -2.26
CA SER A 28 -18.29 9.90 -2.81
C SER A 28 -18.03 10.58 -4.17
N PRO A 29 -18.96 10.44 -5.13
CA PRO A 29 -18.91 11.25 -6.34
C PRO A 29 -19.03 12.75 -6.01
N ILE A 30 -18.52 13.61 -6.88
CA ILE A 30 -18.70 15.06 -6.74
C ILE A 30 -20.18 15.36 -6.97
N GLU A 31 -20.92 15.60 -5.90
CA GLU A 31 -22.33 15.97 -5.99
C GLU A 31 -22.49 17.43 -6.42
N PRO A 32 -23.60 17.80 -7.10
CA PRO A 32 -23.87 19.17 -7.47
C PRO A 32 -23.90 20.07 -6.22
N LEU A 33 -22.91 20.96 -6.14
CA LEU A 33 -22.77 21.87 -5.02
C LEU A 33 -23.20 23.28 -5.40
N VAL A 34 -24.15 23.82 -4.66
CA VAL A 34 -24.52 25.23 -4.75
C VAL A 34 -23.91 25.96 -3.56
N VAL A 35 -22.96 26.84 -3.84
CA VAL A 35 -22.41 27.77 -2.85
C VAL A 35 -23.21 29.05 -2.90
N TYR A 36 -23.88 29.37 -1.81
CA TYR A 36 -24.63 30.61 -1.68
C TYR A 36 -24.34 31.29 -0.33
N GLN A 37 -24.61 32.59 -0.32
CA GLN A 37 -24.56 33.39 0.89
C GLN A 37 -25.97 33.46 1.49
N PRO A 38 -26.21 32.83 2.66
CA PRO A 38 -27.51 32.92 3.31
C PRO A 38 -27.80 34.37 3.71
N GLN A 39 -29.01 34.83 3.41
CA GLN A 39 -29.48 36.20 3.67
C GLN A 39 -29.86 36.43 5.15
N GLY A 40 -29.87 35.38 5.99
CA GLY A 40 -30.27 35.41 7.40
C GLY A 40 -29.11 35.30 8.40
N VAL A 41 -29.27 35.89 9.58
CA VAL A 41 -28.24 35.94 10.64
C VAL A 41 -28.00 34.57 11.31
N TRP A 42 -29.02 33.71 11.36
CA TRP A 42 -28.99 32.43 12.10
C TRP A 42 -28.25 31.28 11.41
N ASP A 43 -27.72 31.50 10.20
CA ASP A 43 -27.05 30.48 9.38
C ASP A 43 -25.52 30.62 9.41
N ARG A 44 -24.95 31.54 10.20
CA ARG A 44 -23.49 31.72 10.32
C ARG A 44 -22.90 30.79 11.39
N ARG A 45 -23.12 29.48 11.26
CA ARG A 45 -22.65 28.50 12.27
C ARG A 45 -21.17 28.19 12.17
N ASN A 46 -20.61 28.19 10.96
CA ASN A 46 -19.22 27.82 10.71
C ASN A 46 -18.54 28.92 9.88
N MET A 47 -17.30 29.25 10.24
CA MET A 47 -16.47 30.21 9.51
C MET A 47 -15.15 29.55 9.13
N VAL A 48 -14.79 29.64 7.85
CA VAL A 48 -13.52 29.11 7.34
C VAL A 48 -12.54 30.26 7.22
N LEU A 49 -11.41 30.16 7.91
CA LEU A 49 -10.34 31.14 7.87
C LEU A 49 -9.11 30.51 7.21
N ARG A 50 -8.56 31.20 6.20
CA ARG A 50 -7.25 30.87 5.66
C ARG A 50 -6.23 31.82 6.27
N VAL A 51 -5.25 31.27 6.97
CA VAL A 51 -4.27 32.08 7.70
C VAL A 51 -2.85 31.68 7.33
N ALA A 52 -1.95 32.66 7.27
CA ALA A 52 -0.53 32.40 7.09
C ALA A 52 0.06 31.75 8.36
N PRO A 53 1.06 30.86 8.23
CA PRO A 53 1.67 30.23 9.39
C PRO A 53 2.33 31.27 10.31
N GLY A 54 2.06 31.17 11.62
CA GLY A 54 2.61 32.05 12.64
C GLY A 54 2.32 31.52 14.05
N ARG A 55 3.22 31.81 15.00
CA ARG A 55 3.15 31.23 16.36
C ARG A 55 1.97 31.74 17.20
N ASP A 56 1.50 32.96 16.95
CA ASP A 56 0.49 33.63 17.80
C ASP A 56 -0.82 33.89 17.03
N VAL A 57 -1.04 33.17 15.94
CA VAL A 57 -2.19 33.40 15.05
C VAL A 57 -3.50 33.01 15.73
N LEU A 58 -3.52 31.88 16.43
CA LEU A 58 -4.70 31.41 17.14
C LEU A 58 -5.09 32.37 18.27
N ASP A 59 -4.13 32.81 19.08
CA ASP A 59 -4.38 33.74 20.18
C ASP A 59 -4.98 35.06 19.68
N ARG A 60 -4.53 35.57 18.53
CA ARG A 60 -5.10 36.78 17.91
C ARG A 60 -6.52 36.55 17.40
N ILE A 61 -6.79 35.39 16.82
CA ILE A 61 -8.13 35.02 16.33
C ILE A 61 -9.08 34.85 17.51
N GLU A 62 -8.64 34.19 18.58
CA GLU A 62 -9.41 34.01 19.80
C GLU A 62 -9.72 35.36 20.46
N ALA A 63 -8.73 36.24 20.61
CA ALA A 63 -8.94 37.59 21.15
C ALA A 63 -9.97 38.38 20.32
N ALA A 64 -9.83 38.38 18.98
CA ALA A 64 -10.79 39.03 18.10
C ALA A 64 -12.19 38.38 18.15
N TRP A 65 -12.26 37.07 18.34
CA TRP A 65 -13.52 36.35 18.50
C TRP A 65 -14.23 36.74 19.80
N GLN A 66 -13.49 36.86 20.91
CA GLN A 66 -14.05 37.28 22.19
C GLN A 66 -14.56 38.73 22.18
N GLU A 67 -13.97 39.61 21.37
CA GLU A 67 -14.48 40.97 21.17
C GLU A 67 -15.81 40.98 20.41
N VAL A 68 -15.96 40.11 19.41
CA VAL A 68 -17.13 40.09 18.50
C VAL A 68 -18.29 39.25 19.06
N ALA A 69 -17.98 38.13 19.73
CA ALA A 69 -18.96 37.13 20.15
C ALA A 69 -18.61 36.51 21.53
N PRO A 70 -18.59 37.30 22.62
CA PRO A 70 -18.19 36.83 23.96
C PRO A 70 -19.11 35.76 24.56
N ALA A 71 -20.34 35.64 24.05
CA ALA A 71 -21.30 34.64 24.50
C ALA A 71 -21.14 33.26 23.83
N VAL A 72 -20.22 33.12 22.86
CA VAL A 72 -20.00 31.88 22.09
C VAL A 72 -18.57 31.37 22.31
N PRO A 73 -18.38 30.13 22.78
CA PRO A 73 -17.05 29.56 22.97
C PRO A 73 -16.28 29.50 21.64
N PHE A 74 -14.98 29.75 21.71
CA PHE A 74 -14.10 29.66 20.56
C PHE A 74 -13.71 28.20 20.31
N ASP A 75 -14.48 27.51 19.47
CA ASP A 75 -14.15 26.17 19.00
C ASP A 75 -13.56 26.24 17.59
N TYR A 76 -12.47 25.52 17.37
CA TYR A 76 -11.81 25.44 16.06
C TYR A 76 -11.35 24.02 15.75
N GLU A 77 -11.32 23.70 14.46
CA GLU A 77 -10.74 22.47 13.95
C GLU A 77 -9.85 22.79 12.76
N PHE A 78 -8.63 22.25 12.75
CA PHE A 78 -7.76 22.38 11.59
C PHE A 78 -8.27 21.51 10.45
N LEU A 79 -8.39 22.11 9.26
CA LEU A 79 -8.82 21.38 8.07
C LEU A 79 -7.92 20.17 7.78
N ASP A 80 -6.62 20.28 8.02
CA ASP A 80 -5.67 19.17 7.83
C ASP A 80 -5.92 18.01 8.81
N ALA A 81 -6.30 18.31 10.05
CA ALA A 81 -6.61 17.30 11.06
C ALA A 81 -7.94 16.59 10.74
N TRP A 82 -8.95 17.36 10.33
CA TRP A 82 -10.23 16.83 9.87
C TRP A 82 -10.05 15.93 8.63
N LEU A 83 -9.29 16.40 7.64
CA LEU A 83 -8.93 15.60 6.46
C LEU A 83 -8.16 14.33 6.86
N ALA A 84 -7.19 14.43 7.77
CA ALA A 84 -6.43 13.27 8.22
C ALA A 84 -7.33 12.22 8.89
N ALA A 85 -8.34 12.64 9.65
CA ALA A 85 -9.29 11.74 10.30
C ALA A 85 -10.14 10.97 9.26
N LEU A 86 -10.47 11.58 8.12
CA LEU A 86 -11.18 10.92 7.03
C LEU A 86 -10.39 9.77 6.39
N TYR A 87 -9.05 9.79 6.44
CA TYR A 87 -8.17 8.76 5.84
C TYR A 87 -7.55 7.79 6.84
N GLU A 88 -7.89 7.88 8.13
CA GLU A 88 -7.23 7.07 9.16
C GLU A 88 -7.55 5.58 8.97
N ARG A 89 -8.74 5.25 8.45
CA ARG A 89 -9.14 3.86 8.15
C ARG A 89 -8.29 3.26 7.04
N GLU A 90 -8.03 4.01 5.98
CA GLU A 90 -7.19 3.60 4.85
C GLU A 90 -5.74 3.42 5.30
N ARG A 91 -5.23 4.31 6.16
CA ARG A 91 -3.88 4.18 6.73
C ARG A 91 -3.71 2.94 7.59
N VAL A 92 -4.69 2.67 8.46
CA VAL A 92 -4.66 1.46 9.31
C VAL A 92 -4.71 0.21 8.44
N SER A 93 -5.60 0.16 7.45
CA SER A 93 -5.70 -0.96 6.51
C SER A 93 -4.38 -1.17 5.75
N GLY A 94 -3.77 -0.10 5.24
CA GLY A 94 -2.46 -0.15 4.56
C GLY A 94 -1.35 -0.69 5.46
N ARG A 95 -1.31 -0.29 6.74
CA ARG A 95 -0.34 -0.83 7.72
C ARG A 95 -0.56 -2.32 7.98
N LEU A 96 -1.81 -2.76 8.11
CA LEU A 96 -2.14 -4.18 8.31
C LEU A 96 -1.72 -5.01 7.09
N PHE A 97 -2.01 -4.55 5.88
CA PHE A 97 -1.56 -5.23 4.67
C PHE A 97 -0.03 -5.29 4.60
N ALA A 98 0.68 -4.20 4.88
CA ALA A 98 2.14 -4.20 4.90
C ALA A 98 2.71 -5.21 5.91
N LEU A 99 2.12 -5.30 7.11
CA LEU A 99 2.51 -6.27 8.14
C LEU A 99 2.27 -7.71 7.65
N PHE A 100 1.06 -8.03 7.17
CA PHE A 100 0.72 -9.37 6.70
C PHE A 100 1.53 -9.78 5.47
N SER A 101 1.78 -8.86 4.53
CA SER A 101 2.67 -9.10 3.41
C SER A 101 4.10 -9.37 3.87
N GLY A 102 4.62 -8.61 4.83
CA GLY A 102 5.95 -8.85 5.42
C GLY A 102 6.07 -10.23 6.07
N LEU A 103 5.09 -10.60 6.90
CA LEU A 103 5.03 -11.92 7.53
C LEU A 103 4.90 -13.04 6.48
N GLY A 104 4.08 -12.83 5.45
CA GLY A 104 3.90 -13.77 4.35
C GLY A 104 5.18 -13.98 3.56
N ILE A 105 5.96 -12.92 3.29
CA ILE A 105 7.26 -13.02 2.63
C ILE A 105 8.23 -13.84 3.48
N VAL A 106 8.31 -13.59 4.79
CA VAL A 106 9.17 -14.37 5.70
C VAL A 106 8.76 -15.84 5.70
N ALA A 107 7.47 -16.13 5.83
CA ALA A 107 6.94 -17.49 5.79
C ALA A 107 7.24 -18.19 4.46
N ALA A 108 7.06 -17.50 3.34
CA ALA A 108 7.40 -18.01 2.01
C ALA A 108 8.90 -18.30 1.86
N CYS A 109 9.76 -17.42 2.38
CA CYS A 109 11.21 -17.63 2.37
C CYS A 109 11.61 -18.85 3.20
N LEU A 110 11.01 -19.04 4.38
CA LEU A 110 11.23 -20.24 5.21
C LEU A 110 10.75 -21.52 4.50
N GLY A 111 9.59 -21.47 3.84
CA GLY A 111 9.07 -22.60 3.06
C GLY A 111 9.99 -22.95 1.88
N LEU A 112 10.41 -21.95 1.11
CA LEU A 112 11.35 -22.12 0.00
C LEU A 112 12.71 -22.65 0.48
N PHE A 113 13.21 -22.12 1.60
CA PHE A 113 14.42 -22.61 2.26
C PHE A 113 14.30 -24.07 2.65
N GLY A 114 13.19 -24.47 3.29
CA GLY A 114 12.94 -25.85 3.71
C GLY A 114 12.87 -26.82 2.53
N LEU A 115 12.15 -26.44 1.47
CA LEU A 115 12.07 -27.23 0.23
C LEU A 115 13.44 -27.35 -0.45
N ALA A 116 14.20 -26.26 -0.54
CA ALA A 116 15.53 -26.27 -1.13
C ALA A 116 16.51 -27.16 -0.35
N ALA A 117 16.49 -27.08 0.99
CA ALA A 117 17.30 -27.92 1.86
C ALA A 117 16.93 -29.41 1.72
N PHE A 118 15.63 -29.73 1.68
CA PHE A 118 15.16 -31.10 1.49
C PHE A 118 15.54 -31.66 0.11
N ALA A 119 15.37 -30.86 -0.96
CA ALA A 119 15.75 -31.24 -2.32
C ALA A 119 17.26 -31.47 -2.43
N ALA A 120 18.08 -30.61 -1.82
CA ALA A 120 19.52 -30.79 -1.75
C ALA A 120 19.88 -32.09 -1.00
N GLN A 121 19.17 -32.42 0.08
CA GLN A 121 19.39 -33.66 0.84
C GLN A 121 19.07 -34.92 0.03
N ARG A 122 17.93 -34.94 -0.67
CA ARG A 122 17.54 -36.07 -1.54
C ARG A 122 18.55 -36.32 -2.66
N ARG A 123 19.14 -35.25 -3.22
CA ARG A 123 20.08 -35.34 -4.33
C ARG A 123 21.55 -35.41 -3.91
N ARG A 124 21.88 -35.53 -2.60
CA ARG A 124 23.26 -35.60 -2.10
C ARG A 124 24.09 -36.70 -2.78
N LYS A 125 23.52 -37.90 -2.97
CA LYS A 125 24.24 -39.03 -3.61
C LYS A 125 24.61 -38.73 -5.07
N GLU A 126 23.68 -38.18 -5.86
CA GLU A 126 23.94 -37.79 -7.25
C GLU A 126 24.95 -36.65 -7.37
N ILE A 127 24.85 -35.66 -6.47
CA ILE A 127 25.75 -34.50 -6.41
C ILE A 127 27.16 -34.94 -6.01
N GLY A 128 27.29 -35.86 -5.04
CA GLY A 128 28.56 -36.43 -4.61
C GLY A 128 29.26 -37.22 -5.73
N ILE A 129 28.53 -38.10 -6.43
CA ILE A 129 29.08 -38.87 -7.56
C ILE A 129 29.53 -37.95 -8.69
N ARG A 130 28.71 -36.96 -9.06
CA ARG A 130 29.06 -35.96 -10.09
C ARG A 130 30.28 -35.12 -9.71
N LYS A 131 30.43 -34.76 -8.44
CA LYS A 131 31.59 -34.00 -7.92
C LYS A 131 32.90 -34.79 -8.03
N VAL A 132 32.87 -36.10 -7.75
CA VAL A 132 34.03 -37.00 -7.90
C VAL A 132 34.37 -37.23 -9.39
N LEU A 133 33.37 -37.22 -10.27
CA LEU A 133 33.53 -37.28 -11.73
C LEU A 133 33.91 -35.92 -12.38
N GLY A 134 34.24 -34.89 -11.59
CA GLY A 134 34.70 -33.60 -12.09
C GLY A 134 33.60 -32.64 -12.57
N ALA A 135 32.33 -32.92 -12.30
CA ALA A 135 31.25 -32.00 -12.66
C ALA A 135 31.30 -30.74 -11.78
N GLY A 136 31.33 -29.58 -12.44
CA GLY A 136 31.39 -28.28 -11.77
C GLY A 136 30.16 -27.98 -10.90
N ILE A 137 30.42 -27.39 -9.72
CA ILE A 137 29.45 -26.91 -8.73
C ILE A 137 28.34 -26.06 -9.35
N LEU A 138 28.68 -25.27 -10.37
CA LEU A 138 27.76 -24.42 -11.12
C LEU A 138 26.59 -25.20 -11.74
N ARG A 139 26.81 -26.42 -12.24
CA ARG A 139 25.75 -27.21 -12.89
C ARG A 139 24.72 -27.73 -11.90
N VAL A 140 25.15 -27.99 -10.66
CA VAL A 140 24.26 -28.38 -9.55
C VAL A 140 23.42 -27.18 -9.11
N ILE A 141 24.03 -26.01 -8.99
CA ILE A 141 23.33 -24.76 -8.62
C ILE A 141 22.27 -24.41 -9.66
N VAL A 142 22.58 -24.47 -10.95
CA VAL A 142 21.63 -24.17 -12.02
C VAL A 142 20.48 -25.18 -12.06
N LEU A 143 20.77 -26.48 -11.91
CA LEU A 143 19.74 -27.52 -11.92
C LEU A 143 18.74 -27.33 -10.77
N LEU A 144 19.25 -27.09 -9.56
CA LEU A 144 18.41 -26.90 -8.38
C LEU A 144 17.63 -25.59 -8.47
N SER A 145 18.27 -24.49 -8.91
CA SER A 145 17.63 -23.18 -9.03
C SER A 145 16.51 -23.16 -10.07
N ARG A 146 16.66 -23.90 -11.18
CA ARG A 146 15.65 -23.93 -12.26
C ARG A 146 14.30 -24.46 -11.80
N GLU A 147 14.28 -25.52 -11.00
CA GLU A 147 13.04 -26.12 -10.48
C GLU A 147 12.29 -25.11 -9.59
N PHE A 148 13.00 -24.36 -8.75
CA PHE A 148 12.40 -23.35 -7.89
C PHE A 148 11.99 -22.08 -8.64
N ILE A 149 12.80 -21.60 -9.59
CA ILE A 149 12.44 -20.45 -10.44
C ILE A 149 11.15 -20.74 -11.21
N LEU A 150 10.99 -21.95 -11.74
CA LEU A 150 9.77 -22.32 -12.46
C LEU A 150 8.54 -22.28 -11.54
N LEU A 151 8.68 -22.77 -10.31
CA LEU A 151 7.61 -22.70 -9.30
C LEU A 151 7.22 -21.23 -9.01
N VAL A 152 8.21 -20.37 -8.78
CA VAL A 152 8.00 -18.94 -8.49
C VAL A 152 7.39 -18.22 -9.69
N ALA A 153 7.83 -18.53 -10.92
CA ALA A 153 7.28 -17.95 -12.13
C ALA A 153 5.79 -18.32 -12.31
N VAL A 154 5.42 -19.57 -12.05
CA VAL A 154 4.00 -20.00 -12.05
C VAL A 154 3.21 -19.28 -10.96
N SER A 155 3.77 -19.14 -9.76
CA SER A 155 3.13 -18.36 -8.70
C SER A 155 2.90 -16.90 -9.10
N ILE A 156 3.88 -16.24 -9.71
CA ILE A 156 3.76 -14.85 -10.20
C ILE A 156 2.68 -14.76 -11.28
N MET A 157 2.64 -15.70 -12.22
CA MET A 157 1.66 -15.75 -13.30
C MET A 157 0.21 -15.85 -12.80
N ILE A 158 -0.01 -16.49 -11.64
CA ILE A 158 -1.32 -16.59 -10.99
C ILE A 158 -1.59 -15.38 -10.08
N ALA A 159 -0.57 -14.93 -9.35
CA ALA A 159 -0.69 -13.83 -8.39
C ALA A 159 -0.97 -12.48 -9.08
N LEU A 160 -0.36 -12.22 -10.24
CA LEU A 160 -0.55 -10.98 -10.99
C LEU A 160 -2.02 -10.73 -11.38
N PRO A 161 -2.72 -11.61 -12.13
CA PRO A 161 -4.10 -11.38 -12.50
C PRO A 161 -5.02 -11.30 -11.28
N LEU A 162 -4.76 -12.10 -10.25
CA LEU A 162 -5.53 -12.05 -9.01
C LEU A 162 -5.36 -10.71 -8.28
N SER A 163 -4.14 -10.17 -8.26
CA SER A 163 -3.84 -8.87 -7.64
C SER A 163 -4.47 -7.72 -8.42
N ILE A 164 -4.40 -7.76 -9.77
CA ILE A 164 -5.05 -6.76 -10.63
C ILE A 164 -6.56 -6.77 -10.39
N TRP A 165 -7.18 -7.96 -10.44
CA TRP A 165 -8.61 -8.11 -10.21
C TRP A 165 -9.03 -7.61 -8.82
N GLY A 166 -8.28 -7.96 -7.77
CA GLY A 166 -8.55 -7.49 -6.41
C GLY A 166 -8.40 -5.97 -6.26
N LEU A 167 -7.37 -5.38 -6.87
CA LEU A 167 -7.15 -3.93 -6.84
C LEU A 167 -8.19 -3.18 -7.66
N GLU A 168 -8.61 -3.69 -8.82
CA GLU A 168 -9.68 -3.11 -9.61
C GLU A 168 -11.02 -3.15 -8.88
N ALA A 169 -11.34 -4.28 -8.25
CA ALA A 169 -12.55 -4.42 -7.43
C ALA A 169 -12.53 -3.44 -6.24
N TRP A 170 -11.38 -3.28 -5.57
CA TRP A 170 -11.24 -2.32 -4.48
C TRP A 170 -11.31 -0.87 -4.96
N LEU A 171 -10.60 -0.52 -6.04
CA LEU A 171 -10.67 0.80 -6.69
C LEU A 171 -12.07 1.09 -7.22
N SER A 172 -12.90 0.08 -7.48
CA SER A 172 -14.26 0.28 -7.97
C SER A 172 -15.16 1.03 -7.00
N SER A 173 -14.87 0.94 -5.70
CA SER A 173 -15.56 1.64 -4.62
C SER A 173 -15.18 3.13 -4.50
N PHE A 174 -14.22 3.59 -5.30
CA PHE A 174 -13.79 4.99 -5.34
C PHE A 174 -14.34 5.67 -6.60
N ALA A 175 -14.93 6.85 -6.42
CA ALA A 175 -15.43 7.68 -7.51
C ALA A 175 -14.28 8.17 -8.41
N PHE A 176 -13.11 8.44 -7.82
CA PHE A 176 -11.88 8.77 -8.54
C PHE A 176 -10.83 7.67 -8.38
N ARG A 177 -10.43 7.06 -9.49
CA ARG A 177 -9.49 5.93 -9.50
C ARG A 177 -8.12 6.38 -9.99
N THR A 178 -7.07 5.96 -9.29
CA THR A 178 -5.71 6.08 -9.81
C THR A 178 -5.48 5.02 -10.88
N GLN A 179 -4.77 5.38 -11.95
CA GLN A 179 -4.38 4.42 -12.97
C GLN A 179 -3.37 3.43 -12.40
N LEU A 180 -3.70 2.14 -12.47
CA LEU A 180 -2.81 1.05 -12.06
C LEU A 180 -1.61 1.02 -13.02
N ALA A 181 -0.48 1.55 -12.58
CA ALA A 181 0.71 1.60 -13.39
C ALA A 181 1.42 0.23 -13.39
N PRO A 182 1.91 -0.26 -14.54
CA PRO A 182 2.53 -1.59 -14.62
C PRO A 182 3.72 -1.80 -13.66
N TRP A 183 4.43 -0.73 -13.31
CA TRP A 183 5.56 -0.78 -12.38
C TRP A 183 5.15 -1.26 -10.97
N MET A 184 3.91 -1.00 -10.55
CA MET A 184 3.38 -1.42 -9.24
C MET A 184 3.34 -2.94 -9.11
N PHE A 185 3.28 -3.66 -10.24
CA PHE A 185 3.29 -5.12 -10.28
C PHE A 185 4.68 -5.66 -10.65
N ALA A 186 5.38 -4.98 -11.56
CA ALA A 186 6.71 -5.39 -12.00
C ALA A 186 7.74 -5.35 -10.86
N VAL A 187 7.71 -4.32 -10.01
CA VAL A 187 8.68 -4.16 -8.91
C VAL A 187 8.52 -5.28 -7.86
N PRO A 188 7.33 -5.57 -7.31
CA PRO A 188 7.16 -6.69 -6.38
C PRO A 188 7.46 -8.05 -7.01
N ALA A 189 7.08 -8.28 -8.26
CA ALA A 189 7.39 -9.53 -8.96
C ALA A 189 8.90 -9.73 -9.13
N ALA A 190 9.63 -8.68 -9.52
CA ALA A 190 11.09 -8.71 -9.61
C ALA A 190 11.73 -8.93 -8.22
N ALA A 191 11.25 -8.24 -7.19
CA ALA A 191 11.74 -8.41 -5.83
C ALA A 191 11.53 -9.85 -5.33
N ALA A 192 10.36 -10.44 -5.54
CA ALA A 192 10.06 -11.82 -5.18
C ALA A 192 11.00 -12.81 -5.90
N LEU A 193 11.27 -12.59 -7.18
CA LEU A 193 12.19 -13.41 -7.96
C LEU A 193 13.64 -13.31 -7.43
N ILE A 194 14.10 -12.10 -7.09
CA ILE A 194 15.43 -11.85 -6.52
C ILE A 194 15.57 -12.55 -5.17
N ILE A 195 14.58 -12.41 -4.29
CA ILE A 195 14.58 -13.04 -2.96
C ILE A 195 14.62 -14.57 -3.09
N ALA A 196 13.80 -15.13 -3.99
CA ALA A 196 13.79 -16.56 -4.25
C ALA A 196 15.14 -17.05 -4.78
N LEU A 197 15.71 -16.34 -5.77
CA LEU A 197 17.00 -16.68 -6.36
C LEU A 197 18.12 -16.63 -5.32
N ALA A 198 18.15 -15.58 -4.49
CA ALA A 198 19.14 -15.42 -3.42
C ALA A 198 19.04 -16.56 -2.40
N THR A 199 17.82 -16.92 -1.98
CA THR A 199 17.56 -17.99 -1.02
C THR A 199 18.03 -19.35 -1.54
N VAL A 200 17.62 -19.69 -2.77
CA VAL A 200 17.93 -21.00 -3.38
C VAL A 200 19.42 -21.09 -3.75
N SER A 201 19.99 -20.03 -4.31
CA SER A 201 21.43 -19.99 -4.66
C SER A 201 22.30 -20.11 -3.42
N GLY A 202 21.93 -19.46 -2.32
CA GLY A 202 22.60 -19.59 -1.03
C GLY A 202 22.58 -21.03 -0.49
N GLN A 203 21.43 -21.73 -0.59
CA GLN A 203 21.33 -23.13 -0.17
C GLN A 203 22.10 -24.07 -1.09
N ALA A 204 21.99 -23.89 -2.40
CA ALA A 204 22.70 -24.70 -3.37
C ALA A 204 24.23 -24.57 -3.21
N LEU A 205 24.71 -23.37 -2.91
CA LEU A 205 26.12 -23.12 -2.62
C LEU A 205 26.55 -23.82 -1.33
N ARG A 206 25.79 -23.69 -0.23
CA ARG A 206 26.08 -24.41 1.02
C ARG A 206 26.10 -25.92 0.83
N ALA A 207 25.15 -26.48 0.09
CA ALA A 207 25.10 -27.91 -0.20
C ALA A 207 26.27 -28.38 -1.08
N ALA A 208 26.71 -27.55 -2.03
CA ALA A 208 27.84 -27.89 -2.90
C ALA A 208 29.21 -27.75 -2.19
N LEU A 209 29.34 -26.81 -1.26
CA LEU A 209 30.53 -26.58 -0.44
C LEU A 209 30.63 -27.56 0.74
N ALA A 210 29.52 -28.19 1.17
CA ALA A 210 29.54 -29.23 2.18
C ALA A 210 30.53 -30.34 1.77
N ASN A 211 31.45 -30.65 2.67
CA ASN A 211 32.59 -31.51 2.39
C ASN A 211 32.11 -32.98 2.25
N PRO A 212 32.40 -33.66 1.12
CA PRO A 212 31.90 -35.00 0.84
C PRO A 212 32.51 -36.10 1.74
N VAL A 213 33.57 -35.78 2.49
CA VAL A 213 34.29 -36.73 3.35
C VAL A 213 33.47 -37.14 4.58
N ASP A 214 32.57 -36.31 5.09
CA ASP A 214 31.69 -36.68 6.21
C ASP A 214 30.52 -37.57 5.78
N SER A 215 30.09 -37.51 4.52
CA SER A 215 28.98 -38.32 3.99
C SER A 215 29.34 -39.79 3.70
N LEU A 216 30.63 -40.15 3.72
CA LEU A 216 31.11 -41.53 3.54
C LEU A 216 31.46 -42.23 4.87
N ARG A 217 31.49 -41.49 5.98
CA ARG A 217 31.83 -42.03 7.31
C ARG A 217 30.61 -42.17 8.23
N SER A 218 29.42 -41.86 7.73
CA SER A 218 28.15 -41.97 8.45
C SER A 218 27.31 -43.19 8.06
N GLU A 219 27.95 -44.23 7.52
CA GLU A 219 27.47 -45.62 7.69
C GLU A 219 28.17 -46.23 8.91
#